data_AF-A0A510K9N0-F1
#
_entry.id   AF-A0A510K9N0-F1
#
_cell.length_a   1.000
_cell.length_b   1.000
_cell.length_c   1.000
_cell.angle_alpha   90.00
_cell.angle_beta   90.00
_cell.angle_gamma   90.00
#
_symmetry.space_group_name_H-M   'P 1'
#
loop_
_entity.id
_entity.type
_entity.pdbx_description
1 polymer ?
#
loop_
_entity_poly.entity_id
_entity_poly.type
_entity_poly.pdbx_seq_one_letter_code
_entity_poly.pdbx_strand_id
1 'polypeptide(L)'
;MSDYWKDRFIEEENRVNQMAGKEIKKQQAEYDKAITRINQDIEIWYNRIAKNNDVSLVNAKEMLNKKERDEFKWNVDEYIKKGSGEDSLMFAKELENASAKYHIERLEAMKLQVRAEIEKLYNDNGNGFKII
;
A
#
# COMPACT_ATOMS: atom_id res chain seq x y z
N MET A 1 -49.75 -21.07 -8.39
CA MET A 1 -48.66 -21.65 -7.56
C MET A 1 -49.21 -21.82 -6.16
N SER A 2 -48.98 -22.94 -5.48
CA SER A 2 -49.44 -23.09 -4.09
C SER A 2 -48.63 -22.21 -3.15
N ASP A 3 -49.25 -21.72 -2.08
CA ASP A 3 -48.64 -20.80 -1.09
C ASP A 3 -47.32 -21.34 -0.53
N TYR A 4 -47.19 -22.66 -0.40
CA TYR A 4 -45.96 -23.35 0.01
C TYR A 4 -44.74 -22.97 -0.84
N TRP A 5 -44.86 -22.99 -2.17
CA TRP A 5 -43.71 -22.68 -3.04
C TRP A 5 -43.32 -21.20 -2.99
N LYS A 6 -44.30 -20.32 -2.72
CA LYS A 6 -44.05 -18.90 -2.54
C LYS A 6 -43.29 -18.63 -1.25
N ASP A 7 -43.70 -19.23 -0.15
CA ASP A 7 -43.03 -19.09 1.14
C ASP A 7 -41.60 -19.64 1.11
N ARG A 8 -41.41 -20.81 0.47
CA ARG A 8 -40.07 -21.39 0.26
C ARG A 8 -39.17 -20.52 -0.60
N PHE A 9 -39.72 -19.84 -1.60
CA PHE A 9 -38.94 -18.90 -2.41
C PHE A 9 -38.48 -17.68 -1.60
N ILE A 10 -39.36 -17.11 -0.78
CA ILE A 10 -39.03 -15.97 0.10
C ILE A 10 -37.98 -16.37 1.14
N GLU A 11 -38.10 -17.56 1.73
CA GLU A 11 -37.12 -18.10 2.68
C GLU A 11 -35.74 -18.24 2.04
N GLU A 12 -35.69 -18.80 0.83
CA GLU A 12 -34.45 -19.00 0.09
C GLU A 12 -33.82 -17.69 -0.38
N GLU A 13 -34.62 -16.73 -0.86
CA GLU A 13 -34.16 -15.39 -1.21
C GLU A 13 -33.52 -14.69 0.00
N ASN A 14 -34.17 -14.75 1.16
CA ASN A 14 -33.62 -14.20 2.40
C ASN A 14 -32.30 -14.88 2.79
N ARG A 15 -32.23 -16.21 2.67
CA ARG A 15 -31.02 -16.98 2.96
C ARG A 15 -29.87 -16.56 2.06
N VAL A 16 -30.12 -16.48 0.75
CA VAL A 16 -29.12 -16.08 -0.25
C VAL A 16 -28.67 -14.64 -0.03
N ASN A 17 -29.59 -13.71 0.22
CA ASN A 17 -29.27 -12.31 0.52
C ASN A 17 -28.39 -12.17 1.77
N GLN A 18 -28.70 -12.93 2.84
CA GLN A 18 -27.85 -12.95 4.04
C GLN A 18 -26.46 -13.52 3.76
N MET A 19 -26.37 -14.59 2.96
CA MET A 19 -25.08 -15.17 2.57
C MET A 19 -24.25 -14.19 1.73
N ALA A 20 -24.86 -13.54 0.74
CA ALA A 20 -24.20 -12.51 -0.08
C ALA A 20 -23.69 -11.36 0.80
N GLY A 21 -24.52 -10.86 1.73
CA GLY A 21 -24.11 -9.80 2.66
C GLY A 21 -22.94 -10.19 3.57
N LYS A 22 -22.86 -11.45 4.01
CA LYS A 22 -21.71 -11.96 4.78
C LYS A 22 -20.45 -12.04 3.92
N GLU A 23 -20.57 -12.51 2.69
CA GLU A 23 -19.43 -12.69 1.80
C GLU A 23 -18.84 -11.33 1.37
N ILE A 24 -19.67 -10.34 1.07
CA ILE A 24 -19.23 -8.97 0.78
C ILE A 24 -18.45 -8.38 1.96
N LYS A 25 -18.95 -8.53 3.20
CA LYS A 25 -18.26 -8.05 4.40
C LYS A 25 -16.91 -8.74 4.60
N LYS A 26 -16.82 -10.03 4.31
CA LYS A 26 -15.57 -10.79 4.39
C LYS A 26 -14.55 -10.28 3.37
N GLN A 27 -14.97 -10.06 2.13
CA GLN A 27 -14.10 -9.52 1.08
C GLN A 27 -13.59 -8.12 1.42
N GLN A 28 -14.47 -7.24 1.93
CA GLN A 28 -14.08 -5.91 2.40
C GLN A 28 -13.03 -5.99 3.52
N ALA A 29 -13.22 -6.88 4.49
CA ALA A 29 -12.28 -7.05 5.59
C ALA A 29 -10.90 -7.54 5.12
N GLU A 30 -10.83 -8.44 4.13
CA GLU A 30 -9.55 -8.88 3.56
C GLU A 30 -8.85 -7.77 2.78
N TYR A 31 -9.60 -6.94 2.05
CA TYR A 31 -9.05 -5.74 1.41
C TYR A 31 -8.50 -4.74 2.44
N ASP A 32 -9.24 -4.44 3.50
CA ASP A 32 -8.80 -3.50 4.54
C ASP A 32 -7.52 -3.99 5.24
N LYS A 33 -7.41 -5.30 5.49
CA LYS A 33 -6.19 -5.92 6.01
C LYS A 33 -5.01 -5.74 5.05
N ALA A 34 -5.22 -5.94 3.74
CA ALA A 34 -4.16 -5.79 2.74
C ALA A 34 -3.64 -4.35 2.69
N ILE A 35 -4.53 -3.36 2.66
CA ILE A 35 -4.16 -1.93 2.68
C ILE A 35 -3.46 -1.56 3.98
N THR A 36 -3.96 -2.05 5.12
CA THR A 36 -3.33 -1.82 6.43
C THR A 36 -1.90 -2.34 6.46
N ARG A 37 -1.67 -3.55 5.94
CA ARG A 37 -0.33 -4.15 5.87
C ARG A 37 0.62 -3.34 4.99
N ILE A 38 0.18 -2.89 3.82
CA ILE A 38 1.00 -2.04 2.94
C ILE A 38 1.37 -0.73 3.63
N ASN A 39 0.42 -0.09 4.33
CA ASN A 39 0.71 1.13 5.09
C ASN A 39 1.71 0.89 6.22
N GLN A 40 1.63 -0.25 6.92
CA GLN A 40 2.62 -0.63 7.93
C GLN A 40 4.02 -0.80 7.33
N ASP A 41 4.13 -1.47 6.18
CA ASP A 41 5.40 -1.65 5.48
C ASP A 41 6.00 -0.30 5.07
N ILE A 42 5.18 0.64 4.59
CA ILE A 42 5.61 2.02 4.27
C ILE A 42 6.12 2.75 5.52
N GLU A 43 5.38 2.67 6.64
CA GLU A 43 5.80 3.30 7.90
C GLU A 43 7.08 2.69 8.47
N ILE A 44 7.33 1.40 8.28
CA ILE A 44 8.62 0.76 8.64
C ILE A 44 9.78 1.43 7.90
N TRP A 45 9.62 1.69 6.61
CA TRP A 45 10.63 2.40 5.82
C TRP A 45 10.83 3.83 6.30
N TYR A 46 9.77 4.60 6.54
CA TYR A 46 9.91 5.95 7.07
C TYR A 46 10.58 5.98 8.45
N ASN A 47 10.27 5.04 9.33
CA ASN A 47 10.93 4.92 10.63
C ASN A 47 12.41 4.56 10.51
N ARG A 48 12.77 3.69 9.55
CA ARG A 48 14.18 3.38 9.26
C ARG A 48 14.94 4.64 8.84
N ILE A 49 14.34 5.47 8.00
CA ILE A 49 14.92 6.73 7.54
C ILE A 49 15.03 7.75 8.67
N ALA A 50 14.00 7.89 9.49
CA ALA A 50 14.03 8.74 10.68
C ALA A 50 15.21 8.38 11.59
N LYS A 51 15.39 7.09 11.90
CA LYS A 51 16.51 6.59 12.72
C LYS A 51 17.87 6.80 12.07
N ASN A 52 18.00 6.46 10.78
CA ASN A 52 19.27 6.60 10.06
C ASN A 52 19.70 8.07 9.95
N ASN A 53 18.73 8.97 9.87
CA ASN A 53 18.97 10.41 9.70
C ASN A 53 18.97 11.21 10.99
N ASP A 54 18.63 10.60 12.13
CA ASP A 54 18.43 11.26 13.42
C ASP A 54 17.43 12.43 13.33
N VAL A 55 16.30 12.16 12.68
CA VAL A 55 15.23 13.13 12.45
C VAL A 55 13.88 12.58 12.89
N SER A 56 12.90 13.47 13.08
CA SER A 56 11.52 13.07 13.33
C SER A 56 10.92 12.33 12.14
N LEU A 57 9.86 11.54 12.37
CA LEU A 57 9.12 10.88 11.30
C LEU A 57 8.56 11.88 10.26
N VAL A 58 8.11 13.05 10.72
CA VAL A 58 7.63 14.14 9.85
C VAL A 58 8.75 14.62 8.94
N ASN A 59 9.93 14.89 9.50
CA ASN A 59 11.08 15.33 8.73
C ASN A 59 11.56 14.25 7.76
N ALA A 60 11.52 12.96 8.15
CA ALA A 60 11.84 11.85 7.26
C ALA A 60 10.92 11.80 6.03
N LYS A 61 9.61 12.04 6.21
CA LYS A 61 8.63 12.15 5.11
C LYS A 61 8.95 13.31 4.18
N GLU A 62 9.27 14.48 4.73
CA GLU A 62 9.64 15.65 3.92
C GLU A 62 10.96 15.48 3.16
N MET A 63 11.96 14.84 3.78
CA MET A 63 13.29 14.64 3.19
C MET A 63 13.25 13.84 1.90
N LEU A 64 12.38 12.83 1.80
CA LEU A 64 12.26 11.99 0.60
C LEU A 64 11.49 12.67 -0.54
N ASN A 65 10.54 13.56 -0.22
CA ASN A 65 9.75 14.30 -1.22
C ASN A 65 10.57 15.35 -1.98
N LYS A 66 11.63 15.90 -1.37
CA LYS A 66 12.39 17.02 -1.93
C LYS A 66 13.61 16.63 -2.77
N LYS A 67 13.94 15.34 -2.89
CA LYS A 67 15.19 14.88 -3.52
C LYS A 67 14.95 13.80 -4.58
N GLU A 68 15.05 14.15 -5.84
CA GLU A 68 15.71 13.28 -6.81
C GLU A 68 17.19 13.65 -6.78
N ARG A 69 18.06 12.69 -6.50
CA ARG A 69 19.50 12.97 -6.38
C ARG A 69 20.25 12.57 -7.63
N ASP A 70 21.24 13.39 -8.01
CA ASP A 70 22.11 13.14 -9.16
C ASP A 70 22.96 11.86 -9.03
N GLU A 71 23.17 11.36 -7.81
CA GLU A 71 23.85 10.09 -7.51
C GLU A 71 23.20 8.88 -8.20
N PHE A 72 21.89 8.89 -8.47
CA PHE A 72 21.26 7.82 -9.27
C PHE A 72 21.69 7.80 -10.74
N LYS A 73 22.44 8.81 -11.20
CA LYS A 73 22.99 8.90 -12.55
C LYS A 73 24.43 8.39 -12.63
N TRP A 74 25.06 8.05 -11.50
CA TRP A 74 26.42 7.53 -11.49
C TRP A 74 26.51 6.11 -12.03
N ASN A 75 27.63 5.78 -12.68
CA ASN A 75 27.95 4.42 -13.08
C ASN A 75 28.58 3.62 -11.91
N VAL A 76 28.71 2.30 -12.09
CA VAL A 76 29.17 1.37 -11.03
C VAL A 76 30.54 1.77 -10.46
N ASP A 77 31.47 2.26 -11.29
CA ASP A 77 32.82 2.63 -10.85
C ASP A 77 32.80 3.89 -9.97
N GLU A 78 31.94 4.87 -10.30
CA GLU A 78 31.72 6.07 -9.51
C GLU A 78 31.14 5.73 -8.12
N TYR A 79 30.20 4.78 -8.07
CA TYR A 79 29.66 4.24 -6.82
C TYR A 79 30.75 3.60 -5.94
N ILE A 80 31.60 2.75 -6.53
CA ILE A 80 32.69 2.08 -5.81
C ILE A 80 33.69 3.10 -5.25
N LYS A 81 34.04 4.12 -6.04
CA LYS A 81 34.95 5.19 -5.62
C LYS A 81 34.40 6.00 -4.45
N LYS A 82 33.12 6.37 -4.48
CA LYS A 82 32.44 7.08 -3.38
C LYS A 82 32.30 6.21 -2.11
N GLY A 83 32.03 4.92 -2.28
CA GLY A 83 31.91 3.97 -1.17
C GLY A 83 33.22 3.58 -0.49
N SER A 84 34.37 3.83 -1.12
CA SER A 84 35.70 3.54 -0.58
C SER A 84 36.46 4.78 -0.08
N GLY A 85 35.87 5.97 -0.24
CA GLY A 85 36.46 7.24 0.18
C GLY A 85 36.25 7.56 1.66
N GLU A 86 36.80 8.70 2.08
CA GLU A 86 36.73 9.23 3.44
C GLU A 86 35.28 9.49 3.91
N ASP A 87 34.39 9.84 2.97
CA ASP A 87 32.95 10.08 3.23
C ASP A 87 32.06 8.82 3.08
N SER A 88 32.63 7.62 3.05
CA SER A 88 31.90 6.37 2.79
C SER A 88 30.69 6.14 3.70
N LEU A 89 30.77 6.54 4.98
CA LEU A 89 29.66 6.45 5.94
C LEU A 89 28.48 7.34 5.56
N MET A 90 28.76 8.59 5.16
CA MET A 90 27.72 9.51 4.69
C MET A 90 27.11 8.96 3.40
N PHE A 91 27.93 8.47 2.48
CA PHE A 91 27.45 7.88 1.24
C PHE A 91 26.57 6.64 1.46
N ALA A 92 26.92 5.77 2.42
CA ALA A 92 26.10 4.61 2.77
C ALA A 92 24.70 5.02 3.28
N LYS A 93 24.63 6.04 4.12
CA LYS A 93 23.36 6.64 4.59
C LYS A 93 22.56 7.23 3.44
N GLU A 94 23.22 7.87 2.48
CA GLU A 94 22.58 8.40 1.28
C GLU A 94 21.97 7.31 0.39
N LEU A 95 22.71 6.21 0.20
CA LEU A 95 22.27 5.04 -0.56
C LEU A 95 21.09 4.32 0.11
N GLU A 96 21.12 4.19 1.43
CA GLU A 96 20.01 3.61 2.20
C GLU A 96 18.74 4.46 2.07
N ASN A 97 18.86 5.80 2.09
CA ASN A 97 17.74 6.69 1.87
C ASN A 97 17.15 6.56 0.46
N ALA A 98 18.03 6.46 -0.54
CA ALA A 98 17.69 6.21 -1.94
C ALA A 98 16.91 4.89 -2.11
N SER A 99 17.42 3.81 -1.52
CA SER A 99 16.77 2.48 -1.55
C SER A 99 15.40 2.50 -0.87
N ALA A 100 15.28 3.12 0.31
CA ALA A 100 14.01 3.21 1.02
C ALA A 100 12.95 3.98 0.24
N LYS A 101 13.33 5.08 -0.42
CA LYS A 101 12.42 5.85 -1.28
C LYS A 101 11.85 4.99 -2.40
N TYR A 102 12.72 4.26 -3.11
CA TYR A 102 12.29 3.33 -4.16
C TYR A 102 11.28 2.29 -3.64
N HIS A 103 11.54 1.71 -2.46
CA HIS A 103 10.62 0.74 -1.85
C HIS A 103 9.28 1.37 -1.47
N ILE A 104 9.28 2.58 -0.91
CA ILE A 104 8.05 3.32 -0.57
C ILE A 104 7.23 3.62 -1.83
N GLU A 105 7.85 4.13 -2.89
CA GLU A 105 7.17 4.45 -4.16
C GLU A 105 6.52 3.21 -4.77
N ARG A 106 7.23 2.07 -4.77
CA ARG A 106 6.68 0.80 -5.24
C ARG A 106 5.49 0.33 -4.42
N LEU A 107 5.54 0.49 -3.09
CA LEU A 107 4.43 0.11 -2.19
C LEU A 107 3.21 1.02 -2.39
N GLU A 108 3.41 2.33 -2.55
CA GLU A 108 2.30 3.25 -2.85
C GLU A 108 1.68 2.97 -4.23
N ALA A 109 2.50 2.66 -5.25
CA ALA A 109 1.99 2.24 -6.56
C ALA A 109 1.16 0.95 -6.45
N MET A 110 1.63 -0.04 -5.70
CA MET A 110 0.89 -1.28 -5.46
C MET A 110 -0.44 -1.03 -4.73
N LYS A 111 -0.44 -0.16 -3.72
CA LYS A 111 -1.66 0.25 -3.01
C LYS A 111 -2.69 0.91 -3.94
N LEU A 112 -2.24 1.77 -4.85
CA LEU A 112 -3.11 2.37 -5.86
C LEU A 112 -3.67 1.34 -6.85
N GLN A 113 -2.85 0.38 -7.30
CA GLN A 113 -3.30 -0.70 -8.17
C GLN A 113 -4.37 -1.58 -7.49
N VAL A 114 -4.15 -1.98 -6.24
CA VAL A 114 -5.12 -2.76 -5.45
C VAL A 114 -6.43 -1.99 -5.28
N ARG A 115 -6.36 -0.69 -4.97
CA ARG A 115 -7.56 0.18 -4.90
C ARG A 115 -8.33 0.20 -6.22
N ALA A 116 -7.64 0.41 -7.33
CA ALA A 116 -8.26 0.49 -8.65
C ALA A 116 -8.96 -0.82 -9.05
N GLU A 117 -8.36 -1.98 -8.78
CA GLU A 117 -8.98 -3.27 -9.07
C GLU A 117 -10.23 -3.52 -8.22
N ILE A 118 -10.22 -3.11 -6.95
CA ILE A 118 -11.37 -3.20 -6.06
C ILE A 118 -12.49 -2.26 -6.50
N GLU A 119 -12.17 -1.02 -6.88
CA GLU A 119 -13.15 -0.06 -7.43
C GLU A 119 -13.81 -0.58 -8.71
N LYS A 120 -13.06 -1.24 -9.60
CA LYS A 120 -13.64 -1.91 -10.79
C LYS A 120 -14.65 -2.98 -10.41
N LEU A 121 -14.29 -3.88 -9.48
CA LEU A 121 -15.18 -4.94 -9.01
C LEU A 121 -16.47 -4.37 -8.41
N TYR A 122 -16.43 -3.21 -7.77
CA TYR A 122 -17.62 -2.56 -7.23
C TYR A 122 -18.47 -1.83 -8.28
N ASN A 123 -17.84 -1.19 -9.26
CA ASN A 123 -18.54 -0.53 -10.35
C ASN A 123 -19.27 -1.53 -11.26
N ASP A 124 -18.66 -2.69 -11.51
CA ASP A 124 -19.26 -3.77 -12.29
C ASP A 124 -20.45 -4.44 -11.56
N ASN A 125 -20.51 -4.34 -10.22
CA ASN A 125 -21.55 -4.92 -9.38
C ASN A 125 -22.71 -3.95 -9.05
N GLY A 126 -22.75 -2.74 -9.63
CA GLY A 126 -23.91 -1.84 -9.62
C GLY A 126 -24.27 -1.18 -8.28
N ASN A 127 -23.55 -1.42 -7.18
CA ASN A 127 -23.79 -0.78 -5.88
C ASN A 127 -22.45 -0.58 -5.15
N GLY A 128 -21.80 0.56 -5.38
CA GLY A 128 -20.65 1.00 -4.60
C GLY A 128 -21.04 1.31 -3.15
N PHE A 129 -20.26 0.83 -2.18
CA PHE A 129 -20.43 1.19 -0.77
C PHE A 129 -20.32 2.72 -0.61
N LYS A 130 -21.29 3.33 0.09
CA LYS A 130 -21.11 4.69 0.63
C LYS A 130 -20.01 4.63 1.69
N ILE A 131 -18.87 5.24 1.37
CA ILE A 131 -17.79 5.50 2.31
C ILE A 131 -18.33 6.41 3.41
N ILE A 132 -18.19 6.00 4.67
CA ILE A 132 -18.42 6.83 5.87
C ILE A 132 -17.14 7.59 6.18
#